data_AF-A0A1Y3TD34-F1
#
_entry.id   AF-A0A1Y3TD34-F1
#
_cell.length_a   1.000
_cell.length_b   1.000
_cell.length_c   1.000
_cell.angle_alpha   90.00
_cell.angle_beta   90.00
_cell.angle_gamma   90.00
#
_symmetry.space_group_name_H-M   'P 1'
#
loop_
_entity.id
_entity.type
_entity.pdbx_description
1 polymer ?
#
loop_
_entity_poly.entity_id
_entity_poly.type
_entity_poly.pdbx_seq_one_letter_code
_entity_poly.pdbx_strand_id
1 'polypeptide(L)'
;MVFSSLLFVFVFLVLNLVIYFLVDKKYKNQVLLIFSLIFYAWGGPRFLILLVGETFISWFCGVRIQEGGNQRIRKMYMILECVLLLGLLGLFGIGTSGFAGLEVSTVFMGNLFFLIFAVISVTSLGKNVRRFLFETGKTNEAVFMIFNVLELLTPPLLLILSVLSLIGASYNPFLYFQF
;
A
#
# COMPACT_ATOMS: atom_id res chain seq x y z
N MET A 1 -4.41 -5.83 -17.11
CA MET A 1 -3.13 -5.58 -17.82
C MET A 1 -2.05 -5.52 -16.76
N VAL A 2 -0.80 -5.75 -17.11
CA VAL A 2 0.32 -5.52 -16.17
C VAL A 2 1.04 -4.24 -16.55
N PHE A 3 1.56 -3.54 -15.54
CA PHE A 3 2.24 -2.26 -15.68
C PHE A 3 3.42 -2.30 -16.67
N SER A 4 4.08 -3.45 -16.81
CA SER A 4 5.19 -3.67 -17.75
C SER A 4 4.75 -3.98 -19.19
N SER A 5 3.45 -4.12 -19.46
CA SER A 5 2.97 -4.47 -20.80
C SER A 5 3.06 -3.29 -21.77
N LEU A 6 3.46 -3.56 -23.03
CA LEU A 6 3.48 -2.57 -24.11
C LEU A 6 2.11 -1.91 -24.32
N LEU A 7 1.03 -2.70 -24.20
CA LEU A 7 -0.35 -2.18 -24.26
C LEU A 7 -0.64 -1.18 -23.14
N PHE A 8 -0.13 -1.42 -21.93
CA PHE A 8 -0.30 -0.48 -20.84
C PHE A 8 0.43 0.84 -21.12
N VAL A 9 1.71 0.78 -21.49
CA VAL A 9 2.55 1.97 -21.65
C VAL A 9 2.16 2.80 -22.87
N PHE A 10 1.94 2.17 -24.02
CA PHE A 10 1.74 2.90 -25.28
C PHE A 10 0.28 3.21 -25.60
N VAL A 11 -0.66 2.40 -25.13
CA VAL A 11 -2.08 2.61 -25.44
C VAL A 11 -2.81 3.14 -24.22
N PHE A 12 -2.84 2.37 -23.13
CA PHE A 12 -3.66 2.70 -21.97
C PHE A 12 -3.20 3.99 -21.27
N LEU A 13 -1.91 4.15 -21.00
CA LEU A 13 -1.34 5.33 -20.34
C LEU A 13 -1.46 6.58 -21.20
N VAL A 14 -1.14 6.47 -22.49
CA VAL A 14 -1.25 7.59 -23.44
C VAL A 14 -2.69 8.07 -23.53
N LEU A 15 -3.66 7.15 -23.68
CA LEU A 15 -5.08 7.50 -23.70
C LEU A 15 -5.54 8.14 -22.38
N ASN A 16 -5.14 7.58 -21.23
CA ASN A 16 -5.48 8.15 -19.93
C ASN A 16 -4.96 9.60 -19.80
N LEU A 17 -3.70 9.84 -20.16
CA LEU A 17 -3.12 11.18 -20.08
C LEU A 17 -3.79 12.16 -21.05
N VAL A 18 -4.03 11.75 -22.30
CA VAL A 18 -4.70 12.60 -23.30
C VAL A 18 -6.09 13.00 -22.78
N ILE A 19 -6.91 12.05 -22.33
CA ILE A 19 -8.25 12.35 -21.81
C ILE A 19 -8.17 13.18 -20.53
N TYR A 20 -7.23 12.88 -19.63
CA TYR A 20 -7.02 13.64 -18.40
C TYR A 20 -6.67 15.12 -18.64
N PHE A 21 -5.91 15.42 -19.70
CA PHE A 21 -5.56 16.79 -20.07
C PHE A 21 -6.67 17.51 -20.84
N LEU A 22 -7.49 16.79 -21.60
CA LEU A 22 -8.63 17.38 -22.33
C LEU A 22 -9.82 17.73 -21.42
N VAL A 23 -9.92 17.08 -20.27
CA VAL A 23 -11.07 17.21 -19.37
C VAL A 23 -10.89 18.35 -18.36
N ASP A 24 -11.96 19.11 -18.12
CA ASP A 24 -12.01 20.19 -17.13
C ASP A 24 -11.66 19.71 -15.72
N LYS A 25 -11.10 20.63 -14.91
CA LYS A 25 -10.64 20.34 -13.53
C LYS A 25 -11.67 19.60 -12.66
N LYS A 26 -12.97 19.82 -12.90
CA LYS A 26 -14.08 19.18 -12.16
C LYS A 26 -14.15 17.66 -12.37
N TYR A 27 -13.81 17.17 -13.56
CA TYR A 27 -14.05 15.78 -13.96
C TYR A 27 -12.77 14.92 -13.99
N LYS A 28 -11.60 15.52 -13.74
CA LYS A 28 -10.30 14.81 -13.73
C LYS A 28 -10.27 13.60 -12.80
N ASN A 29 -10.84 13.72 -11.60
CA ASN A 29 -10.90 12.61 -10.65
C ASN A 29 -11.79 11.47 -11.15
N GLN A 30 -12.86 11.77 -11.90
CA GLN A 30 -13.73 10.75 -12.47
C GLN A 30 -13.02 10.02 -13.62
N VAL A 31 -12.30 10.73 -14.47
CA VAL A 31 -11.47 10.13 -15.52
C VAL A 31 -10.46 9.16 -14.91
N LEU A 32 -9.71 9.61 -13.90
CA LEU A 32 -8.75 8.76 -13.19
C LEU A 32 -9.42 7.50 -12.62
N LEU A 33 -10.57 7.66 -11.95
CA LEU A 33 -11.30 6.55 -11.36
C LEU A 33 -11.77 5.53 -12.43
N ILE A 34 -12.32 6.01 -13.54
CA ILE A 34 -12.78 5.13 -14.64
C ILE A 34 -11.62 4.35 -15.23
N PHE A 35 -10.50 5.02 -15.54
CA PHE A 35 -9.31 4.35 -16.06
C PHE A 35 -8.77 3.33 -15.06
N SER A 36 -8.69 3.67 -13.76
CA SER A 36 -8.30 2.73 -12.71
C SER A 36 -9.21 1.48 -12.70
N LEU A 37 -10.53 1.65 -12.79
CA LEU A 37 -11.46 0.51 -12.83
C LEU A 37 -11.28 -0.35 -14.08
N ILE A 38 -11.09 0.25 -15.26
CA ILE A 38 -10.81 -0.50 -16.50
C ILE A 38 -9.51 -1.30 -16.38
N PHE A 39 -8.47 -0.70 -15.79
CA PHE A 39 -7.19 -1.37 -15.56
C PHE A 39 -7.35 -2.60 -14.65
N TYR A 40 -8.07 -2.46 -13.53
CA TYR A 40 -8.38 -3.56 -12.62
C TYR A 40 -9.30 -4.62 -13.26
N ALA A 41 -10.27 -4.23 -14.08
CA ALA A 41 -11.19 -5.14 -14.76
C ALA A 41 -10.50 -6.09 -15.74
N TRP A 42 -9.36 -5.65 -16.31
CA TRP A 42 -8.74 -6.30 -17.45
C TRP A 42 -8.24 -7.73 -17.20
N GLY A 43 -7.91 -8.07 -15.95
CA GLY A 43 -7.51 -9.44 -15.58
C GLY A 43 -8.70 -10.38 -15.33
N GLY A 44 -9.93 -9.84 -15.24
CA GLY A 44 -11.14 -10.58 -14.93
C GLY A 44 -12.07 -9.76 -14.00
N PRO A 45 -13.35 -9.57 -14.35
CA PRO A 45 -14.25 -8.68 -13.60
C PRO A 45 -14.76 -9.27 -12.28
N ARG A 46 -14.47 -10.55 -11.99
CA ARG A 46 -15.02 -11.28 -10.83
C ARG A 46 -14.76 -10.57 -9.50
N PHE A 47 -13.53 -10.07 -9.30
CA PHE A 47 -13.14 -9.35 -8.09
C PHE A 47 -13.34 -7.84 -8.19
N LEU A 48 -13.72 -7.31 -9.35
CA LEU A 48 -13.97 -5.88 -9.51
C LEU A 48 -15.17 -5.43 -8.69
N ILE A 49 -16.24 -6.22 -8.66
CA ILE A 49 -17.44 -5.91 -7.86
C ILE A 49 -17.08 -5.85 -6.37
N LEU A 50 -16.24 -6.79 -5.92
CA LEU A 50 -15.77 -6.82 -4.54
C LEU A 50 -14.88 -5.62 -4.22
N LEU A 51 -13.95 -5.25 -5.12
CA LEU A 51 -13.10 -4.07 -4.97
C LEU A 51 -13.90 -2.78 -4.89
N VAL A 52 -14.85 -2.57 -5.83
CA VAL A 52 -15.70 -1.38 -5.84
C VAL A 52 -16.58 -1.34 -4.60
N GLY A 53 -17.13 -2.49 -4.18
CA GLY A 53 -17.95 -2.61 -2.98
C GLY A 53 -17.17 -2.28 -1.71
N GLU A 54 -15.98 -2.86 -1.54
CA GLU A 54 -15.09 -2.58 -0.41
C GLU A 54 -14.70 -1.10 -0.38
N THR A 55 -14.22 -0.55 -1.49
CA THR A 55 -13.79 0.85 -1.54
C THR A 55 -14.95 1.81 -1.23
N PHE A 56 -16.16 1.48 -1.67
CA PHE A 56 -17.36 2.26 -1.33
C PHE A 56 -17.70 2.19 0.17
N ILE A 57 -17.62 0.99 0.77
CA ILE A 57 -17.86 0.81 2.20
C ILE A 57 -16.79 1.54 3.02
N SER A 58 -15.52 1.42 2.67
CA SER A 58 -14.41 2.12 3.32
C SER A 58 -14.57 3.64 3.23
N TRP A 59 -14.97 4.15 2.06
CA TRP A 59 -15.26 5.57 1.88
C TRP A 59 -16.42 6.02 2.78
N PHE A 60 -17.51 5.26 2.83
CA PHE A 60 -18.67 5.56 3.66
C PHE A 60 -18.33 5.55 5.16
N CYS A 61 -17.61 4.52 5.63
CA CYS A 61 -17.08 4.44 7.00
C CYS A 61 -16.18 5.63 7.31
N GLY A 62 -15.28 6.00 6.39
CA GLY A 62 -14.37 7.14 6.51
C GLY A 62 -15.11 8.47 6.69
N VAL A 63 -16.13 8.74 5.87
CA VAL A 63 -16.97 9.94 5.97
C VAL A 63 -17.70 9.98 7.32
N ARG A 64 -18.28 8.85 7.77
CA ARG A 64 -18.98 8.79 9.06
C ARG A 64 -18.07 8.92 10.27
N ILE A 65 -16.82 8.46 10.16
CA ILE A 65 -15.78 8.73 11.16
C ILE A 65 -15.43 10.22 11.16
N GLN A 66 -15.39 10.89 10.02
CA GLN A 66 -15.07 12.32 9.95
C GLN A 66 -16.20 13.20 10.51
N GLU A 67 -17.45 12.93 10.16
CA GLU A 67 -18.64 13.71 10.55
C GLU A 67 -19.09 13.49 12.00
N GLY A 68 -18.65 12.40 12.64
CA GLY A 68 -19.13 12.02 13.97
C GLY A 68 -18.65 12.93 15.10
N GLY A 69 -19.55 13.73 15.68
CA GLY A 69 -19.30 14.49 16.91
C GLY A 69 -19.16 13.63 18.18
N ASN A 70 -19.67 12.39 18.17
CA ASN A 70 -19.63 11.47 19.31
C ASN A 70 -18.53 10.39 19.14
N GLN A 71 -17.58 10.35 20.08
CA GLN A 71 -16.43 9.43 20.07
C GLN A 71 -16.83 7.94 19.96
N ARG A 72 -18.00 7.55 20.49
CA ARG A 72 -18.49 6.16 20.39
C ARG A 72 -18.86 5.77 18.96
N ILE A 73 -19.49 6.67 18.22
CA ILE A 73 -19.93 6.41 16.83
C ILE A 73 -18.72 6.27 15.92
N ARG A 74 -17.70 7.12 16.10
CA ARG A 74 -16.43 7.03 15.34
C ARG A 74 -15.74 5.70 15.57
N LYS A 75 -15.63 5.26 16.83
CA LYS A 75 -15.05 3.95 17.18
C LYS A 75 -15.86 2.80 16.58
N MET A 76 -17.18 2.88 16.58
CA MET A 76 -18.04 1.84 16.00
C MET A 76 -17.79 1.67 14.50
N TYR A 77 -17.76 2.76 13.71
CA TYR A 77 -17.49 2.69 12.27
C TYR A 77 -16.06 2.21 11.97
N MET A 78 -15.08 2.61 12.79
CA MET A 78 -13.71 2.11 12.66
C MET A 78 -13.64 0.60 12.92
N ILE A 79 -14.28 0.10 13.98
CA ILE A 79 -14.32 -1.33 14.30
C ILE A 79 -15.04 -2.10 13.20
N LEU A 80 -16.17 -1.59 12.71
CA LEU A 80 -16.93 -2.20 11.63
C LEU A 80 -16.08 -2.35 10.36
N GLU A 81 -15.33 -1.30 10.00
CA GLU A 81 -14.41 -1.34 8.86
C GLU A 81 -13.30 -2.37 9.06
N CYS A 82 -12.66 -2.39 10.23
CA CYS A 82 -11.65 -3.40 10.53
C CYS A 82 -12.21 -4.82 10.45
N VAL A 83 -13.42 -5.05 10.95
CA VAL A 83 -14.07 -6.37 10.91
C VAL A 83 -14.38 -6.78 9.47
N LEU A 84 -14.84 -5.86 8.62
CA LEU A 84 -15.11 -6.14 7.21
C LEU A 84 -13.83 -6.47 6.43
N LEU A 85 -12.77 -5.69 6.62
CA LEU A 85 -11.46 -5.95 6.00
C LEU A 85 -10.87 -7.30 6.45
N LEU A 86 -10.93 -7.60 7.75
CA LEU A 86 -10.48 -8.88 8.29
C LEU A 86 -11.37 -10.05 7.82
N GLY A 87 -12.67 -9.83 7.66
CA GLY A 87 -13.61 -10.81 7.12
C GLY A 87 -13.30 -11.14 5.66
N LEU A 88 -13.07 -10.12 4.82
CA LEU A 88 -12.63 -10.29 3.43
C LEU A 88 -11.29 -11.02 3.35
N LEU A 89 -10.31 -10.65 4.19
CA LEU A 89 -9.04 -11.36 4.30
C LEU A 89 -9.24 -12.82 4.72
N GLY A 90 -10.18 -13.09 5.63
CA GLY A 90 -10.52 -14.45 6.04
C GLY A 90 -11.08 -15.30 4.90
N LEU A 91 -11.98 -14.75 4.09
CA LEU A 91 -12.60 -15.43 2.95
C LEU A 91 -11.59 -15.75 1.84
N PHE A 92 -10.65 -14.84 1.56
CA PHE A 92 -9.69 -14.99 0.45
C PHE A 92 -8.33 -15.59 0.85
N GLY A 93 -7.91 -15.45 2.10
CA GLY A 93 -6.59 -15.89 2.57
C GLY A 93 -6.63 -17.04 3.56
N ILE A 94 -7.49 -16.96 4.60
CA ILE A 94 -7.43 -17.88 5.74
C ILE A 94 -8.27 -19.15 5.50
N GLY A 95 -9.27 -19.09 4.63
CA GLY A 95 -10.30 -20.14 4.48
C GLY A 95 -9.89 -21.42 3.75
N THR A 96 -8.82 -21.44 2.94
CA THR A 96 -8.48 -22.59 2.09
C THR A 96 -7.28 -23.41 2.59
N SER A 97 -6.33 -22.80 3.31
CA SER A 97 -5.15 -23.48 3.87
C SER A 97 -4.79 -23.05 5.30
N GLY A 98 -5.52 -22.09 5.90
CA GLY A 98 -5.28 -21.58 7.25
C GLY A 98 -3.88 -20.96 7.46
N PHE A 99 -3.64 -20.40 8.64
CA PHE A 99 -2.28 -19.99 9.07
C PHE A 99 -1.32 -21.17 9.29
N ALA A 100 -1.79 -22.41 9.10
CA ALA A 100 -1.04 -23.65 9.31
C ALA A 100 -0.71 -24.41 8.01
N GLY A 101 -1.02 -23.83 6.85
CA GLY A 101 -0.60 -24.39 5.56
C GLY A 101 0.92 -24.34 5.41
N LEU A 102 1.51 -25.41 4.86
CA LEU A 102 2.96 -25.46 4.59
C LEU A 102 3.41 -24.31 3.67
N GLU A 103 2.56 -23.89 2.73
CA GLU A 103 2.80 -22.74 1.86
C GLU A 103 2.85 -21.40 2.61
N VAL A 104 1.96 -21.21 3.59
CA VAL A 104 1.95 -19.99 4.42
C VAL A 104 3.21 -19.96 5.28
N SER A 105 3.59 -21.10 5.85
CA SER A 105 4.82 -21.20 6.65
C SER A 105 6.08 -20.94 5.82
N THR A 106 6.17 -21.46 4.60
CA THR A 106 7.34 -21.23 3.72
C THR A 106 7.42 -19.79 3.25
N VAL A 107 6.30 -19.17 2.86
CA VAL A 107 6.25 -17.75 2.47
C VAL A 107 6.54 -16.84 3.66
N PHE A 108 6.00 -17.17 4.85
CA PHE A 108 6.25 -16.41 6.08
C PHE A 108 7.71 -16.46 6.48
N MET A 109 8.33 -17.65 6.47
CA MET A 109 9.76 -17.80 6.77
C MET A 109 10.64 -17.11 5.72
N GLY A 110 10.28 -17.21 4.44
CA GLY A 110 10.99 -16.52 3.35
C GLY A 110 10.91 -14.99 3.44
N ASN A 111 9.83 -14.44 4.02
CA ASN A 111 9.62 -12.99 4.16
C ASN A 111 9.78 -12.48 5.61
N LEU A 112 10.26 -13.32 6.53
CA LEU A 112 10.33 -12.99 7.96
C LEU A 112 11.14 -11.72 8.22
N PHE A 113 12.26 -11.57 7.51
CA PHE A 113 13.10 -10.38 7.59
C PHE A 113 12.34 -9.10 7.18
N PHE A 114 11.61 -9.15 6.07
CA PHE A 114 10.81 -8.02 5.59
C PHE A 114 9.64 -7.71 6.53
N LEU A 115 9.02 -8.72 7.13
CA LEU A 115 7.96 -8.54 8.11
C LEU A 115 8.46 -7.84 9.37
N ILE A 116 9.63 -8.25 9.90
CA ILE A 116 10.26 -7.58 11.05
C ILE A 116 10.57 -6.13 10.70
N PHE A 117 11.16 -5.88 9.53
CA PHE A 117 11.45 -4.52 9.07
C PHE A 117 10.18 -3.67 8.93
N ALA A 118 9.10 -4.26 8.40
CA ALA A 118 7.81 -3.58 8.28
C ALA A 118 7.22 -3.22 9.65
N VAL A 119 7.27 -4.14 10.63
CA VAL A 119 6.80 -3.86 12.01
C VAL A 119 7.60 -2.71 12.64
N ILE A 120 8.92 -2.72 12.48
CA ILE A 120 9.79 -1.64 12.99
C ILE A 120 9.46 -0.31 12.30
N SER A 121 9.21 -0.35 10.98
CA SER A 121 8.93 0.83 10.16
C SER A 121 7.55 1.44 10.43
N VAL A 122 6.55 0.62 10.74
CA VAL A 122 5.19 1.08 11.11
C VAL A 122 5.17 1.61 12.55
N THR A 123 6.07 1.13 13.40
CA THR A 123 6.23 1.63 14.77
C THR A 123 6.86 3.04 14.75
N SER A 124 6.49 3.90 15.68
CA SER A 124 7.06 5.26 15.82
C SER A 124 8.55 5.28 16.22
N LEU A 125 9.25 4.15 16.12
CA LEU A 125 10.64 3.97 16.52
C LEU A 125 11.56 4.93 15.76
N GLY A 126 11.38 5.05 14.44
CA GLY A 126 12.16 5.98 13.61
C GLY A 126 11.99 7.45 14.05
N LYS A 127 10.76 7.84 14.42
CA LYS A 127 10.50 9.20 14.94
C LYS A 127 11.18 9.44 16.28
N ASN A 128 11.16 8.44 17.18
CA ASN A 128 11.77 8.53 18.50
C ASN A 128 13.30 8.57 18.42
N VAL A 129 13.91 7.73 17.58
CA VAL A 129 15.36 7.71 17.34
C VAL A 129 15.83 9.03 16.74
N ARG A 130 15.10 9.56 15.75
CA ARG A 130 15.41 10.86 15.15
C ARG A 130 15.37 11.99 16.18
N ARG A 131 14.36 11.99 17.05
CA ARG A 131 14.22 12.98 18.11
C ARG A 131 15.36 12.90 19.12
N PHE A 132 15.74 11.69 19.55
CA PHE A 132 16.86 11.46 20.46
C PHE A 132 18.20 11.95 19.87
N LEU A 133 18.47 11.62 18.61
CA LEU A 133 19.69 12.06 17.91
C LEU A 133 19.74 13.59 17.76
N PHE A 134 18.61 14.23 17.47
CA PHE A 134 18.54 15.69 17.39
C PHE A 134 18.73 16.37 18.75
N GLU A 135 18.09 15.86 19.81
CA GLU A 135 18.20 16.43 21.16
C GLU A 135 19.62 16.24 21.74
N THR A 136 20.24 15.07 21.53
CA THR A 136 21.61 14.77 21.98
C THR A 136 22.67 15.45 21.11
N GLY A 137 22.40 15.63 19.81
CA GLY A 137 23.26 16.36 18.87
C GLY A 137 23.43 17.84 19.22
N LYS A 138 22.49 18.45 19.95
CA LYS A 138 22.65 19.82 20.46
C LYS A 138 23.79 19.94 21.48
N THR A 139 24.13 18.86 22.16
CA THR A 139 25.16 18.84 23.21
C THR A 139 26.45 18.18 22.78
N ASN A 140 26.45 17.40 21.69
CA ASN A 140 27.60 16.65 21.22
C ASN A 140 27.73 16.74 19.69
N GLU A 141 28.81 17.38 19.23
CA GLU A 141 29.09 17.59 17.80
C GLU A 141 29.19 16.27 17.02
N ALA A 142 29.71 15.20 17.62
CA ALA A 142 29.81 13.89 16.96
C ALA A 142 28.42 13.31 16.66
N VAL A 143 27.47 13.48 17.58
CA VAL A 143 26.09 13.00 17.40
C VAL A 143 25.35 13.85 16.37
N PHE A 144 25.63 15.15 16.32
CA PHE A 144 25.09 16.04 15.28
C PHE A 144 25.60 15.69 13.88
N MET A 145 26.89 15.35 13.77
CA MET A 145 27.47 14.89 12.51
C MET A 145 26.82 13.58 12.04
N ILE A 146 26.64 12.61 12.95
CA ILE A 146 25.95 11.34 12.66
C ILE A 146 24.51 11.60 12.20
N PHE A 147 23.78 12.51 12.85
CA PHE A 147 22.41 12.88 12.47
C PHE A 147 22.34 13.42 11.03
N ASN A 148 23.21 14.36 10.66
CA ASN A 148 23.23 14.94 9.31
C ASN A 148 23.57 13.91 8.23
N VAL A 149 24.53 13.03 8.50
CA VAL A 149 24.89 11.93 7.58
C VAL A 149 23.72 10.96 7.40
N LEU A 150 23.02 10.61 8.50
CA LEU A 150 21.86 9.73 8.43
C LEU A 150 20.70 10.37 7.64
N GLU A 151 20.36 11.63 7.88
CA GLU A 151 19.30 12.34 7.13
C GLU A 151 19.63 12.43 5.63
N LEU A 152 20.90 12.67 5.28
CA LEU A 152 21.35 12.73 3.88
C LEU A 152 21.28 11.36 3.18
N LEU A 153 21.69 10.29 3.86
CA LEU A 153 21.79 8.96 3.26
C LEU A 153 20.46 8.18 3.25
N THR A 154 19.52 8.51 4.15
CA THR A 154 18.28 7.74 4.30
C THR A 154 17.43 7.73 3.02
N PRO A 155 17.14 8.87 2.34
CA PRO A 155 16.36 8.87 1.10
C PRO A 155 16.96 8.06 -0.05
N PRO A 156 18.26 8.22 -0.43
CA PRO A 156 18.84 7.42 -1.51
C PRO A 156 18.94 5.94 -1.15
N LEU A 157 19.21 5.58 0.11
CA LEU A 157 19.18 4.19 0.56
C LEU A 157 17.79 3.56 0.41
N LEU A 158 16.73 4.26 0.82
CA LEU A 158 15.36 3.78 0.66
C LEU A 158 14.99 3.62 -0.82
N LEU A 159 15.43 4.56 -1.68
CA LEU A 159 15.21 4.46 -3.12
C LEU A 159 15.91 3.23 -3.69
N ILE A 160 17.19 3.02 -3.39
CA ILE A 160 17.95 1.84 -3.84
C ILE A 160 17.29 0.55 -3.34
N LEU A 161 16.93 0.47 -2.06
CA LEU A 161 16.24 -0.70 -1.50
C LEU A 161 14.90 -0.97 -2.20
N SER A 162 14.13 0.08 -2.50
CA SER A 162 12.86 -0.06 -3.23
C SER A 162 13.07 -0.60 -4.65
N VAL A 163 14.11 -0.13 -5.35
CA VAL A 163 14.46 -0.59 -6.70
C VAL A 163 14.97 -2.04 -6.67
N LEU A 164 15.83 -2.38 -5.71
CA LEU A 164 16.31 -3.76 -5.53
C LEU A 164 15.16 -4.73 -5.22
N SER A 165 14.22 -4.33 -4.38
CA SER A 165 13.01 -5.11 -4.09
C SER A 165 12.14 -5.31 -5.34
N LEU A 166 11.99 -4.26 -6.17
CA LEU A 166 11.23 -4.32 -7.42
C LEU A 166 11.90 -5.23 -8.47
N ILE A 167 13.23 -5.20 -8.55
CA ILE A 167 14.01 -6.07 -9.46
C ILE A 167 13.88 -7.54 -9.01
N GLY A 168 13.99 -7.82 -7.71
CA GLY A 168 13.84 -9.17 -7.17
C GLY A 168 12.45 -9.78 -7.43
N ALA A 169 11.39 -8.95 -7.41
CA ALA A 169 10.02 -9.38 -7.72
C ALA A 169 9.76 -9.57 -9.23
N SER A 170 10.57 -8.94 -10.10
CA SER A 170 10.40 -9.04 -11.57
C SER A 170 10.81 -10.40 -12.14
N TYR A 171 11.52 -11.23 -11.38
CA TYR A 171 11.90 -12.59 -11.75
C TYR A 171 10.97 -13.68 -11.20
N ASN A 172 9.76 -13.32 -10.76
CA ASN A 172 8.76 -14.30 -10.37
C ASN A 172 7.77 -14.51 -11.54
N PRO A 173 7.95 -15.55 -12.39
CA PRO A 173 7.07 -15.81 -13.54
C PRO A 173 5.65 -16.20 -13.09
N PHE A 174 5.47 -16.47 -11.80
CA PHE A 174 4.27 -17.04 -11.21
C PHE A 174 3.21 -16.02 -10.78
N LEU A 175 3.46 -14.72 -10.90
CA LEU A 175 2.41 -13.69 -10.66
C LEU A 175 1.25 -13.75 -11.67
N TYR A 176 1.40 -14.49 -12.79
CA TYR A 176 0.36 -14.68 -13.80
C TYR A 176 -0.41 -16.01 -13.70
N PHE A 177 0.04 -16.96 -12.87
CA PHE A 177 -0.54 -18.30 -12.78
C PHE A 177 -0.98 -18.64 -11.35
N GLN A 178 -1.81 -17.78 -10.76
CA GLN A 178 -2.68 -18.18 -9.65
C GLN A 178 -4.15 -17.99 -10.07
N PHE A 179 -4.57 -18.90 -10.95
CA PHE A 179 -5.91 -19.48 -10.88
C PHE A 179 -5.78 -20.83 -10.19
#